data_AF-A0A6V8MIE4-F1
#
_entry.id   AF-A0A6V8MIE4-F1
#
_cell.length_a   1.000
_cell.length_b   1.000
_cell.length_c   1.000
_cell.angle_alpha   90.00
_cell.angle_beta   90.00
_cell.angle_gamma   90.00
#
_symmetry.space_group_name_H-M   'P 1'
#
loop_
_entity.id
_entity.type
_entity.pdbx_description
1 polymer ?
#
loop_
_entity_poly.entity_id
_entity_poly.type
_entity_poly.pdbx_seq_one_letter_code
_entity_poly.pdbx_strand_id
1 'polypeptide(L)'
;MPQITTRYLMLVLVSLLVLPLFGCGDRNPQADLNPATGKHSDPAWLPAGHTAAVQDHGYSCTECHGADLSGGISQVACTSCHLGNARQVHPAGWGQFAYALHSQFVKQNGTASCAVASCHGGDLGGVSGSGPSCSSCHLGGPLSAHPQSWNADIISFHAGYGSSYPTSACATAVCHGSDLKGVFLSGPGCNACHTNL
;
A
#
# COMPACT_ATOMS: atom_id res chain seq x y z
N MET A 1 30.30 8.48 55.46
CA MET A 1 29.38 7.80 54.53
C MET A 1 28.07 7.58 55.28
N PRO A 2 26.95 8.19 54.88
CA PRO A 2 25.69 8.04 55.60
C PRO A 2 25.17 6.61 55.41
N GLN A 3 24.88 5.92 56.50
CA GLN A 3 24.33 4.56 56.45
C GLN A 3 22.85 4.62 56.06
N ILE A 4 22.50 3.97 54.96
CA ILE A 4 21.10 3.72 54.58
C ILE A 4 20.53 2.78 55.65
N THR A 5 19.58 3.29 56.44
CA THR A 5 18.94 2.46 57.48
C THR A 5 17.91 1.53 56.85
N THR A 6 17.64 0.39 57.50
CA THR A 6 16.69 -0.64 57.06
C THR A 6 15.29 -0.09 56.78
N ARG A 7 14.91 1.04 57.40
CA ARG A 7 13.64 1.73 57.17
C ARG A 7 13.56 2.37 55.78
N TYR A 8 14.66 2.95 55.28
CA TYR A 8 14.71 3.50 53.92
C TYR A 8 14.68 2.40 52.86
N LEU A 9 15.35 1.28 53.12
CA LEU A 9 15.33 0.11 52.23
C LEU A 9 13.92 -0.48 52.10
N MET A 10 13.17 -0.56 53.20
CA MET A 10 11.78 -1.03 53.19
C MET A 10 10.86 -0.10 52.39
N LEU A 11 11.00 1.23 52.56
CA LEU A 11 10.21 2.20 51.80
C LEU A 11 10.48 2.13 50.29
N VAL A 12 11.74 1.95 49.89
CA VAL A 12 12.12 1.78 48.47
C VAL A 12 11.54 0.48 47.90
N LEU A 13 11.62 -0.63 48.63
CA LEU A 13 11.04 -1.92 48.21
C LEU A 13 9.52 -1.87 48.09
N VAL A 14 8.83 -1.21 49.03
CA VAL A 14 7.36 -1.01 48.95
C VAL A 14 7.00 -0.11 47.77
N SER A 15 7.78 0.95 47.52
CA SER A 15 7.56 1.86 46.39
C SER A 15 7.71 1.12 45.05
N LEU A 16 8.75 0.27 44.91
CA LEU A 16 8.97 -0.56 43.73
C LEU A 16 7.86 -1.61 43.53
N LEU A 17 7.22 -2.10 44.60
CA LEU A 17 6.08 -3.02 44.49
C LEU A 17 4.76 -2.33 44.12
N VAL A 18 4.57 -1.07 44.54
CA VAL A 18 3.31 -0.35 44.39
C VAL A 18 3.24 0.44 43.07
N LEU A 19 4.37 0.91 42.54
CA LEU A 19 4.46 1.64 41.27
C LEU A 19 3.84 0.91 40.05
N PRO A 20 4.02 -0.43 39.85
CA PRO A 20 3.39 -1.11 38.71
C PRO A 20 1.85 -1.24 38.83
N LEU A 21 1.26 -1.01 40.01
CA LEU A 21 -0.19 -1.13 40.22
C LEU A 21 -0.97 0.11 39.74
N PHE A 22 -0.29 1.23 39.50
CA PHE A 22 -0.91 2.48 39.00
C PHE A 22 -0.65 2.71 37.51
N GLY A 23 -0.15 1.70 36.78
CA GLY A 23 0.27 1.80 35.38
C GLY A 23 -0.81 1.55 34.32
N CYS A 24 -2.08 1.33 34.70
CA CYS A 24 -3.16 1.23 33.71
C CYS A 24 -3.58 2.65 33.31
N GLY A 25 -3.00 3.18 32.22
CA GLY A 25 -3.50 4.40 31.59
C GLY A 25 -4.94 4.21 31.13
N ASP A 26 -5.77 5.22 31.33
CA ASP A 26 -7.16 5.23 30.85
C ASP A 26 -7.20 5.00 29.33
N ARG A 27 -8.31 4.41 28.85
CA ARG A 27 -8.55 4.32 27.40
C ARG A 27 -8.55 5.72 26.81
N ASN A 28 -7.77 5.92 25.75
CA ASN A 28 -7.86 7.13 24.93
C ASN A 28 -9.28 7.16 24.30
N PRO A 29 -10.18 8.08 24.71
CA PRO A 29 -11.55 8.12 24.17
C PRO A 29 -11.59 8.58 22.71
N GLN A 30 -10.47 9.06 22.16
CA GLN A 30 -10.30 9.37 20.75
C GLN A 30 -9.87 8.15 19.91
N ALA A 31 -9.55 7.02 20.54
CA ALA A 31 -9.18 5.81 19.82
C ALA A 31 -10.43 5.15 19.23
N ASP A 32 -10.52 5.10 17.90
CA ASP A 32 -11.51 4.30 17.17
C ASP A 32 -11.18 2.82 17.32
N LEU A 33 -11.57 2.23 18.45
CA LEU A 33 -11.38 0.80 18.74
C LEU A 33 -12.73 0.16 19.09
N ASN A 34 -13.04 -0.95 18.44
CA ASN A 34 -14.14 -1.82 18.80
C ASN A 34 -13.86 -2.45 20.18
N PRO A 35 -14.71 -2.21 21.19
CA PRO A 35 -14.48 -2.70 22.56
C PRO A 35 -14.44 -4.23 22.68
N ALA A 36 -15.09 -4.95 21.77
CA ALA A 36 -15.17 -6.40 21.79
C ALA A 36 -13.93 -7.08 21.18
N THR A 37 -13.30 -6.44 20.18
CA THR A 37 -12.17 -7.03 19.46
C THR A 37 -10.83 -6.36 19.79
N GLY A 38 -10.85 -5.16 20.36
CA GLY A 38 -9.66 -4.34 20.58
C GLY A 38 -8.99 -3.86 19.28
N LYS A 39 -9.69 -3.94 18.15
CA LYS A 39 -9.21 -3.52 16.83
C LYS A 39 -9.93 -2.27 16.37
N HIS A 40 -9.37 -1.56 15.41
CA HIS A 40 -10.10 -0.52 14.68
C HIS A 40 -11.40 -1.05 14.10
N SER A 41 -12.36 -0.14 13.87
CA SER A 41 -13.72 -0.47 13.48
C SER A 41 -13.80 -1.25 12.14
N ASP A 42 -13.73 -2.58 12.24
CA ASP A 42 -13.96 -3.57 11.18
C ASP A 42 -15.47 -3.66 10.87
N PRO A 43 -15.91 -3.71 9.58
CA PRO A 43 -15.13 -3.90 8.35
C PRO A 43 -14.70 -2.65 7.60
N ALA A 44 -14.99 -1.45 8.10
CA ALA A 44 -14.68 -0.21 7.38
C ALA A 44 -13.18 0.18 7.41
N TRP A 45 -12.37 -0.48 8.25
CA TRP A 45 -10.99 -0.09 8.47
C TRP A 45 -10.10 -0.22 7.23
N LEU A 46 -10.06 -1.36 6.54
CA LEU A 46 -9.17 -1.52 5.37
C LEU A 46 -9.97 -1.54 4.05
N PRO A 47 -9.44 -0.94 2.98
CA PRO A 47 -8.27 -0.04 2.92
C PRO A 47 -8.62 1.44 3.17
N ALA A 48 -9.87 1.84 2.91
CA ALA A 48 -10.27 3.24 2.85
C ALA A 48 -10.29 3.92 4.24
N GLY A 49 -10.84 3.27 5.28
CA GLY A 49 -10.91 3.85 6.63
C GLY A 49 -9.52 4.14 7.22
N HIS A 50 -8.56 3.26 6.98
CA HIS A 50 -7.17 3.39 7.41
C HIS A 50 -6.51 4.58 6.73
N THR A 51 -6.71 4.71 5.42
CA THR A 51 -6.17 5.85 4.65
C THR A 51 -6.73 7.18 5.15
N ALA A 52 -8.04 7.25 5.39
CA ALA A 52 -8.69 8.44 5.95
C ALA A 52 -8.16 8.76 7.36
N ALA A 53 -8.02 7.76 8.23
CA ALA A 53 -7.51 7.96 9.58
C ALA A 53 -6.09 8.53 9.60
N VAL A 54 -5.21 8.05 8.71
CA VAL A 54 -3.83 8.58 8.56
C VAL A 54 -3.84 10.02 8.03
N GLN A 55 -4.77 10.37 7.15
CA GLN A 55 -4.91 11.75 6.63
C GLN A 55 -5.42 12.71 7.69
N ASP A 56 -6.40 12.29 8.49
CA ASP A 56 -7.05 13.15 9.49
C ASP A 56 -6.20 13.34 10.76
N HIS A 57 -5.51 12.28 11.21
CA HIS A 57 -4.84 12.27 12.52
C HIS A 57 -3.31 12.13 12.43
N GLY A 58 -2.75 12.02 11.23
CA GLY A 58 -1.31 11.87 11.02
C GLY A 58 -0.75 10.58 11.64
N TYR A 59 0.28 10.71 12.48
CA TYR A 59 0.98 9.59 13.14
C TYR A 59 0.62 9.42 14.62
N SER A 60 -0.59 9.81 15.03
CA SER A 60 -1.14 9.47 16.36
C SER A 60 -1.18 7.96 16.63
N CYS A 61 -0.95 7.13 15.61
CA CYS A 61 -0.80 5.68 15.68
C CYS A 61 0.34 5.22 16.62
N THR A 62 1.37 6.04 16.82
CA THR A 62 2.57 5.68 17.59
C THR A 62 2.30 5.35 19.06
N GLU A 63 1.20 5.86 19.61
CA GLU A 63 0.74 5.53 20.97
C GLU A 63 0.51 4.03 21.16
N CYS A 64 -0.04 3.37 20.14
CA CYS A 64 -0.38 1.94 20.19
C CYS A 64 0.59 1.09 19.34
N HIS A 65 1.00 1.59 18.18
CA HIS A 65 1.84 0.86 17.22
C HIS A 65 3.34 1.03 17.46
N GLY A 66 3.74 1.78 18.49
CA GLY A 66 5.13 2.05 18.84
C GLY A 66 5.69 3.28 18.13
N ALA A 67 6.74 3.87 18.70
CA ALA A 67 7.36 5.09 18.18
C ALA A 67 7.92 4.92 16.75
N ASP A 68 8.34 3.70 16.39
CA ASP A 68 8.84 3.32 15.08
C ASP A 68 7.79 2.59 14.22
N LEU A 69 6.55 2.48 14.71
CA LEU A 69 5.45 1.79 14.07
C LEU A 69 5.73 0.30 13.79
N SER A 70 6.63 -0.32 14.58
CA SER A 70 6.98 -1.74 14.47
C SER A 70 6.00 -2.68 15.19
N GLY A 71 4.91 -2.15 15.73
CA GLY A 71 3.82 -2.90 16.34
C GLY A 71 3.51 -2.53 17.78
N GLY A 72 4.47 -1.99 18.54
CA GLY A 72 4.23 -1.50 19.90
C GLY A 72 3.39 -2.45 20.76
N ILE A 73 2.38 -1.90 21.45
CA ILE A 73 1.42 -2.69 22.24
C ILE A 73 0.31 -3.30 21.38
N SER A 74 0.04 -2.78 20.17
CA SER A 74 -0.98 -3.33 19.27
C SER A 74 -0.54 -4.63 18.59
N GLN A 75 0.76 -4.92 18.58
CA GLN A 75 1.42 -6.02 17.86
C GLN A 75 1.19 -5.99 16.33
N VAL A 76 0.75 -4.85 15.79
CA VAL A 76 0.52 -4.67 14.35
C VAL A 76 1.53 -3.69 13.78
N ALA A 77 2.57 -4.20 13.12
CA ALA A 77 3.56 -3.37 12.45
C ALA A 77 3.01 -2.80 11.14
N CYS A 78 3.37 -1.56 10.77
CA CYS A 78 3.04 -1.02 9.44
C CYS A 78 3.58 -1.92 8.31
N THR A 79 4.73 -2.56 8.54
CA THR A 79 5.37 -3.46 7.57
C THR A 79 4.61 -4.76 7.32
N SER A 80 3.54 -5.03 8.05
CA SER A 80 2.64 -6.16 7.75
C SER A 80 1.90 -5.99 6.42
N CYS A 81 1.66 -4.74 6.00
CA CYS A 81 1.05 -4.41 4.71
C CYS A 81 1.95 -3.50 3.85
N HIS A 82 2.84 -2.73 4.47
CA HIS A 82 3.70 -1.78 3.77
C HIS A 82 5.08 -2.35 3.46
N LEU A 83 5.37 -2.57 2.18
CA LEU A 83 6.59 -3.26 1.74
C LEU A 83 7.86 -2.38 1.74
N GLY A 84 7.73 -1.06 1.69
CA GLY A 84 8.89 -0.14 1.71
C GLY A 84 9.16 0.45 3.09
N ASN A 85 8.15 1.09 3.66
CA ASN A 85 8.11 1.69 4.99
C ASN A 85 6.65 2.08 5.29
N ALA A 86 6.36 2.68 6.45
CA ALA A 86 5.00 3.08 6.85
C ALA A 86 4.21 3.95 5.83
N ARG A 87 4.85 4.51 4.79
CA ARG A 87 4.22 5.32 3.74
C ARG A 87 4.16 4.63 2.38
N GLN A 88 4.75 3.44 2.24
CA GLN A 88 4.94 2.78 0.94
C GLN A 88 4.42 1.35 0.98
N VAL A 89 3.29 1.13 0.30
CA VAL A 89 2.67 -0.20 0.14
C VAL A 89 3.40 -1.08 -0.88
N HIS A 90 4.23 -0.48 -1.72
CA HIS A 90 5.14 -1.16 -2.65
C HIS A 90 6.58 -1.11 -2.13
N PRO A 91 7.50 -1.92 -2.69
CA PRO A 91 8.91 -1.86 -2.33
C PRO A 91 9.48 -0.45 -2.38
N ALA A 92 10.46 -0.19 -1.51
CA ALA A 92 11.10 1.12 -1.43
C ALA A 92 11.65 1.56 -2.81
N GLY A 93 11.44 2.83 -3.13
CA GLY A 93 11.87 3.43 -4.39
C GLY A 93 10.88 3.33 -5.55
N TRP A 94 9.77 2.58 -5.41
CA TRP A 94 8.78 2.53 -6.48
C TRP A 94 8.06 3.86 -6.69
N GLY A 95 7.58 4.46 -5.60
CA GLY A 95 6.88 5.74 -5.62
C GLY A 95 5.77 5.79 -6.67
N GLN A 96 5.74 6.87 -7.45
CA GLN A 96 4.78 7.08 -8.54
C GLN A 96 4.98 6.15 -9.74
N PHE A 97 6.11 5.43 -9.82
CA PHE A 97 6.46 4.56 -10.95
C PHE A 97 6.08 3.09 -10.70
N ALA A 98 5.22 2.81 -9.72
CA ALA A 98 4.73 1.46 -9.42
C ALA A 98 4.15 0.75 -10.67
N TYR A 99 3.48 1.49 -11.56
CA TYR A 99 2.96 0.96 -12.82
C TYR A 99 4.06 0.39 -13.74
N ALA A 100 5.27 0.95 -13.71
CA ALA A 100 6.38 0.49 -14.56
C ALA A 100 7.19 -0.61 -13.87
N LEU A 101 7.44 -0.44 -12.57
CA LEU A 101 8.37 -1.27 -11.81
C LEU A 101 7.77 -2.62 -11.39
N HIS A 102 6.44 -2.75 -11.32
CA HIS A 102 5.82 -4.02 -10.96
C HIS A 102 6.08 -5.11 -12.00
N SER A 103 6.27 -4.76 -13.29
CA SER A 103 6.47 -5.74 -14.35
C SER A 103 7.73 -6.57 -14.12
N GLN A 104 8.82 -5.93 -13.73
CA GLN A 104 10.08 -6.60 -13.39
C GLN A 104 9.93 -7.42 -12.11
N PHE A 105 9.25 -6.87 -11.10
CA PHE A 105 9.02 -7.56 -9.84
C PHE A 105 8.20 -8.84 -10.03
N VAL A 106 7.10 -8.78 -10.78
CA VAL A 106 6.25 -9.94 -11.08
C VAL A 106 7.01 -10.99 -11.87
N LYS A 107 7.87 -10.58 -12.82
CA LYS A 107 8.74 -11.53 -13.54
C LYS A 107 9.70 -12.28 -12.61
N GLN A 108 10.17 -11.64 -11.54
CA GLN A 108 11.15 -12.21 -10.61
C GLN A 108 10.50 -13.00 -9.46
N ASN A 109 9.35 -12.54 -8.96
CA ASN A 109 8.75 -13.03 -7.71
C ASN A 109 7.37 -13.68 -7.93
N GLY A 110 6.83 -13.63 -9.14
CA GLY A 110 5.45 -14.02 -9.42
C GLY A 110 4.43 -13.00 -8.88
N THR A 111 3.17 -13.41 -8.82
CA THR A 111 2.05 -12.55 -8.39
C THR A 111 1.52 -12.87 -6.99
N ALA A 112 2.02 -13.93 -6.34
CA ALA A 112 1.47 -14.43 -5.08
C ALA A 112 1.50 -13.37 -3.97
N SER A 113 2.58 -12.59 -3.86
CA SER A 113 2.69 -11.50 -2.89
C SER A 113 1.77 -10.31 -3.17
N CYS A 114 1.22 -10.21 -4.38
CA CYS A 114 0.26 -9.16 -4.77
C CYS A 114 -1.18 -9.56 -4.44
N ALA A 115 -1.47 -10.87 -4.32
CA ALA A 115 -2.80 -11.44 -4.09
C ALA A 115 -3.29 -11.29 -2.65
N VAL A 116 -3.20 -10.06 -2.12
CA VAL A 116 -3.66 -9.69 -0.78
C VAL A 116 -5.07 -9.10 -0.91
N ALA A 117 -6.01 -9.66 -0.15
CA ALA A 117 -7.44 -9.32 -0.24
C ALA A 117 -7.75 -7.82 -0.09
N SER A 118 -6.96 -7.09 0.70
CA SER A 118 -7.12 -5.63 0.92
C SER A 118 -6.35 -4.75 -0.08
N CYS A 119 -5.47 -5.35 -0.91
CA CYS A 119 -4.61 -4.62 -1.85
C CYS A 119 -5.10 -4.80 -3.29
N HIS A 120 -4.79 -5.93 -3.93
CA HIS A 120 -5.22 -6.24 -5.29
C HIS A 120 -6.32 -7.31 -5.35
N GLY A 121 -6.76 -7.83 -4.20
CA GLY A 121 -7.72 -8.93 -4.13
C GLY A 121 -7.00 -10.29 -4.18
N GLY A 122 -7.62 -11.32 -3.60
CA GLY A 122 -7.03 -12.67 -3.58
C GLY A 122 -6.93 -13.30 -4.98
N ASP A 123 -7.74 -12.82 -5.92
CA ASP A 123 -7.76 -13.22 -7.33
C ASP A 123 -7.12 -12.17 -8.25
N LEU A 124 -6.53 -11.11 -7.69
CA LEU A 124 -5.99 -9.96 -8.45
C LEU A 124 -7.07 -9.21 -9.27
N GLY A 125 -8.33 -9.34 -8.86
CA GLY A 125 -9.48 -8.64 -9.44
C GLY A 125 -9.58 -7.16 -9.09
N GLY A 126 -8.66 -6.64 -8.28
CA GLY A 126 -8.63 -5.27 -7.80
C GLY A 126 -9.49 -5.05 -6.56
N VAL A 127 -9.21 -3.98 -5.83
CA VAL A 127 -9.96 -3.57 -4.64
C VAL A 127 -10.30 -2.10 -4.76
N SER A 128 -11.59 -1.76 -4.66
CA SER A 128 -12.05 -0.38 -4.73
C SER A 128 -11.38 0.48 -3.64
N GLY A 129 -10.82 1.61 -4.04
CA GLY A 129 -10.08 2.50 -3.13
C GLY A 129 -8.69 2.01 -2.73
N SER A 130 -8.16 0.96 -3.37
CA SER A 130 -6.82 0.42 -3.12
C SER A 130 -6.11 0.06 -4.43
N GLY A 131 -5.78 -1.20 -4.67
CA GLY A 131 -5.03 -1.64 -5.85
C GLY A 131 -5.91 -1.91 -7.08
N PRO A 132 -5.44 -1.61 -8.30
CA PRO A 132 -6.13 -1.96 -9.54
C PRO A 132 -6.18 -3.47 -9.77
N SER A 133 -7.08 -3.90 -10.64
CA SER A 133 -7.09 -5.27 -11.17
C SER A 133 -5.96 -5.48 -12.17
N CYS A 134 -5.50 -6.72 -12.37
CA CYS A 134 -4.58 -6.98 -13.48
C CYS A 134 -5.21 -6.59 -14.83
N SER A 135 -6.50 -6.92 -15.02
CA SER A 135 -7.23 -6.70 -16.26
C SER A 135 -7.46 -5.23 -16.61
N SER A 136 -7.28 -4.28 -15.68
CA SER A 136 -7.42 -2.85 -15.99
C SER A 136 -6.28 -2.33 -16.88
N CYS A 137 -5.13 -3.01 -16.86
CA CYS A 137 -3.96 -2.65 -17.66
C CYS A 137 -3.52 -3.78 -18.61
N HIS A 138 -3.85 -5.03 -18.27
CA HIS A 138 -3.40 -6.22 -18.99
C HIS A 138 -4.50 -6.85 -19.84
N LEU A 139 -4.71 -6.32 -21.04
CA LEU A 139 -5.79 -6.71 -21.95
C LEU A 139 -5.65 -8.14 -22.52
N GLY A 140 -4.43 -8.69 -22.54
CA GLY A 140 -4.14 -10.05 -23.01
C GLY A 140 -3.94 -11.07 -21.88
N GLY A 141 -4.26 -10.70 -20.64
CA GLY A 141 -3.95 -11.46 -19.44
C GLY A 141 -2.66 -10.98 -18.76
N PRO A 142 -2.30 -11.51 -17.56
CA PRO A 142 -1.39 -10.86 -16.59
C PRO A 142 0.02 -10.48 -17.09
N LEU A 143 0.46 -11.03 -18.23
CA LEU A 143 1.78 -10.78 -18.80
C LEU A 143 1.73 -9.91 -20.07
N SER A 144 0.54 -9.48 -20.51
CA SER A 144 0.37 -8.73 -21.76
C SER A 144 -0.54 -7.52 -21.55
N ALA A 145 0.04 -6.33 -21.71
CA ALA A 145 -0.68 -5.06 -21.68
C ALA A 145 -1.69 -4.92 -22.84
N HIS A 146 -1.39 -5.59 -23.96
CA HIS A 146 -2.22 -5.61 -25.16
C HIS A 146 -2.89 -6.97 -25.34
N PRO A 147 -3.95 -7.07 -26.16
CA PRO A 147 -4.50 -8.36 -26.58
C PRO A 147 -3.40 -9.28 -27.13
N GLN A 148 -3.46 -10.57 -26.79
CA GLN A 148 -2.39 -11.53 -27.12
C GLN A 148 -2.05 -11.58 -28.63
N SER A 149 -3.05 -11.32 -29.49
CA SER A 149 -2.88 -11.27 -30.95
C SER A 149 -1.89 -10.20 -31.42
N TRP A 150 -1.71 -9.11 -30.66
CA TRP A 150 -0.80 -8.02 -31.03
C TRP A 150 0.67 -8.44 -31.08
N ASN A 151 1.07 -9.48 -30.35
CA ASN A 151 2.45 -9.94 -30.33
C ASN A 151 2.90 -10.58 -31.65
N ALA A 152 1.98 -10.90 -32.56
CA ALA A 152 2.30 -11.50 -33.86
C ALA A 152 2.66 -10.46 -34.94
N ASP A 153 2.05 -9.27 -34.90
CA ASP A 153 2.33 -8.16 -35.82
C ASP A 153 1.84 -6.84 -35.21
N ILE A 154 2.71 -6.19 -34.44
CA ILE A 154 2.33 -5.00 -33.68
C ILE A 154 1.84 -3.86 -34.57
N ILE A 155 2.38 -3.71 -35.78
CA ILE A 155 2.03 -2.59 -36.68
C ILE A 155 0.62 -2.80 -37.23
N SER A 156 0.37 -3.98 -37.81
CA SER A 156 -0.94 -4.27 -38.42
C SER A 156 -2.06 -4.33 -37.38
N PHE A 157 -1.80 -4.94 -36.21
CA PHE A 157 -2.79 -5.03 -35.15
C PHE A 157 -3.03 -3.69 -34.45
N HIS A 158 -2.01 -2.86 -34.26
CA HIS A 158 -2.19 -1.50 -33.72
C HIS A 158 -3.05 -0.64 -34.65
N ALA A 159 -2.79 -0.65 -35.97
CA ALA A 159 -3.58 0.09 -36.95
C ALA A 159 -5.04 -0.37 -37.00
N GLY A 160 -5.29 -1.69 -36.97
CA GLY A 160 -6.64 -2.25 -36.92
C GLY A 160 -7.38 -1.92 -35.62
N TYR A 161 -6.67 -1.91 -34.49
CA TYR A 161 -7.27 -1.56 -33.20
C TYR A 161 -7.59 -0.08 -33.07
N GLY A 162 -6.70 0.81 -33.52
CA GLY A 162 -6.97 2.26 -33.59
C GLY A 162 -8.13 2.62 -34.52
N SER A 163 -8.47 1.73 -35.46
CA SER A 163 -9.66 1.86 -36.32
C SER A 163 -10.95 1.42 -35.62
N SER A 164 -10.84 0.56 -34.59
CA SER A 164 -11.97 -0.04 -33.88
C SER A 164 -12.26 0.61 -32.52
N TYR A 165 -11.26 1.29 -31.93
CA TYR A 165 -11.34 1.91 -30.61
C TYR A 165 -10.80 3.34 -30.65
N PRO A 166 -11.40 4.27 -29.91
CA PRO A 166 -10.91 5.64 -29.85
C PRO A 166 -9.54 5.69 -29.17
N THR A 167 -8.70 6.64 -29.59
CA THR A 167 -7.38 6.89 -29.00
C THR A 167 -7.45 7.20 -27.49
N SER A 168 -8.58 7.73 -27.02
CA SER A 168 -8.85 7.96 -25.60
C SER A 168 -8.81 6.69 -24.75
N ALA A 169 -9.05 5.50 -25.33
CA ALA A 169 -8.91 4.23 -24.63
C ALA A 169 -7.44 3.91 -24.29
N CYS A 170 -6.49 4.50 -25.03
CA CYS A 170 -5.04 4.30 -24.87
C CYS A 170 -4.35 5.50 -24.19
N ALA A 171 -4.97 6.68 -24.25
CA ALA A 171 -4.49 7.94 -23.67
C ALA A 171 -4.70 7.99 -22.15
N THR A 172 -4.10 7.04 -21.43
CA THR A 172 -4.12 7.00 -19.95
C THR A 172 -2.78 7.45 -19.40
N ALA A 173 -2.77 7.93 -18.15
CA ALA A 173 -1.54 8.37 -17.48
C ALA A 173 -0.48 7.25 -17.33
N VAL A 174 -0.85 5.98 -17.51
CA VAL A 174 0.02 4.82 -17.30
C VAL A 174 0.36 4.05 -18.58
N CYS A 175 -0.41 4.21 -19.66
CA CYS A 175 -0.14 3.52 -20.94
C CYS A 175 0.68 4.42 -21.87
N HIS A 176 0.00 5.25 -22.68
CA HIS A 176 0.64 6.13 -23.67
C HIS A 176 0.64 7.61 -23.28
N GLY A 177 0.16 7.94 -22.08
CA GLY A 177 0.07 9.30 -21.56
C GLY A 177 -1.29 9.90 -21.93
N SER A 178 -1.84 10.72 -21.04
CA SER A 178 -3.11 11.41 -21.32
C SER A 178 -3.02 12.37 -22.52
N ASP A 179 -1.81 12.79 -22.88
CA ASP A 179 -1.50 13.61 -24.04
C ASP A 179 -0.83 12.82 -25.18
N LEU A 180 -0.78 11.50 -25.07
CA LEU A 180 -0.18 10.59 -26.06
C LEU A 180 1.31 10.81 -26.33
N LYS A 181 2.03 11.53 -25.46
CA LYS A 181 3.48 11.75 -25.60
C LYS A 181 4.33 10.62 -25.03
N GLY A 182 3.70 9.55 -24.55
CA GLY A 182 4.33 8.40 -23.95
C GLY A 182 4.44 8.54 -22.45
N VAL A 183 4.75 7.41 -21.80
CA VAL A 183 4.94 7.32 -20.35
C VAL A 183 6.28 6.66 -20.10
N PHE A 184 7.06 7.26 -19.21
CA PHE A 184 8.36 6.72 -18.83
C PHE A 184 8.25 5.24 -18.40
N LEU A 185 9.03 4.37 -19.05
CA LEU A 185 9.07 2.92 -18.82
C LEU A 185 7.75 2.16 -19.03
N SER A 186 6.78 2.74 -19.74
CA SER A 186 5.55 2.06 -20.13
C SER A 186 5.35 2.09 -21.65
N GLY A 187 4.45 2.93 -22.19
CA GLY A 187 4.18 3.02 -23.61
C GLY A 187 4.93 4.15 -24.32
N PRO A 188 5.33 3.98 -25.59
CA PRO A 188 5.90 5.06 -26.39
C PRO A 188 4.84 6.14 -26.69
N GLY A 189 5.31 7.36 -26.98
CA GLY A 189 4.45 8.42 -27.52
C GLY A 189 4.10 8.17 -28.99
N CYS A 190 2.95 8.65 -29.44
CA CYS A 190 2.51 8.46 -30.83
C CYS A 190 3.54 8.98 -31.85
N ASN A 191 4.18 10.11 -31.55
CA ASN A 191 5.17 10.73 -32.43
C ASN A 191 6.45 9.90 -32.61
N ALA A 192 6.66 8.85 -31.80
CA ALA A 192 7.76 7.91 -32.01
C ALA A 192 7.58 7.08 -33.30
N CYS A 193 6.35 6.93 -33.79
CA CYS A 193 6.04 6.18 -35.00
C CYS A 193 5.22 6.98 -36.03
N HIS A 194 4.47 7.99 -35.58
CA HIS A 194 3.66 8.85 -36.42
C HIS A 194 4.28 10.26 -36.49
N THR A 195 5.22 10.46 -37.41
CA THR A 195 6.02 11.68 -37.49
C THR A 195 5.27 12.93 -37.98
N ASN A 196 3.99 12.80 -38.33
CA ASN A 196 3.17 13.86 -38.93
C ASN A 196 1.85 14.12 -38.16
N LEU A 197 1.83 13.87 -36.84
CA LEU A 197 0.69 14.20 -35.97
C LEU A 197 0.70 15.66 -35.51
#